data_AF-A0A411EDI1-F1
#
_entry.id   AF-A0A411EDI1-F1
#
_cell.length_a   1.000
_cell.length_b   1.000
_cell.length_c   1.000
_cell.angle_alpha   90.00
_cell.angle_beta   90.00
_cell.angle_gamma   90.00
#
_symmetry.space_group_name_H-M   'P 1'
#
loop_
_entity.id
_entity.type
_entity.pdbx_description
1 polymer ?
#
loop_
_entity_poly.entity_id
_entity_poly.type
_entity_poly.pdbx_seq_one_letter_code
_entity_poly.pdbx_strand_id
1 'polypeptide(L)'
;MHNNTAAEGGGIAFTFNPVIGDAGISKTNVAALDDGSAFGFADVLSFDGYINVHLSADDLATLVAQGDIGQNELTGESIAYDLAEKDVAGISGTALFEERVNGTTLVTIQLTGTPEGGSHPAHIHENDIATTGPIIVGLTSVNGDTGLSKTQVSELVGGAQVSYTDLLTANAYINVHLSNDDLATIVAQGNIGSNVGDGNESKTYDVVNDGATAYVFNGEELTDFSNPDLTLKRGSTYTFNIDAPGHPFLIKEVQGPGTMDLYNEGVTDNGAVAGAVTFTVPADAPDILYYNCEFHASMTGTFTIVD
;
A
#
# COMPACT_ATOMS: atom_id res chain seq x y z
N MET A 1 -33.51 -5.58 2.12
CA MET A 1 -32.28 -5.55 2.93
C MET A 1 -31.71 -6.94 2.94
N HIS A 2 -30.42 -7.06 2.68
CA HIS A 2 -29.63 -8.28 2.78
C HIS A 2 -28.66 -8.15 3.95
N ASN A 3 -28.23 -9.28 4.51
CA ASN A 3 -27.17 -9.34 5.53
C ASN A 3 -25.78 -9.14 4.91
N ASN A 4 -24.79 -8.75 5.74
CA ASN A 4 -23.40 -8.47 5.41
C ASN A 4 -23.22 -7.20 4.56
N THR A 5 -22.03 -6.99 3.99
CA THR A 5 -21.80 -5.92 3.02
C THR A 5 -22.29 -6.30 1.61
N ALA A 6 -22.50 -5.29 0.77
CA ALA A 6 -22.76 -5.46 -0.64
C ALA A 6 -21.65 -6.23 -1.38
N ALA A 7 -20.39 -6.10 -0.93
CA ALA A 7 -19.24 -6.78 -1.52
C ALA A 7 -19.20 -8.28 -1.18
N GLU A 8 -19.63 -8.67 0.02
CA GLU A 8 -19.70 -10.08 0.45
C GLU A 8 -20.97 -10.77 -0.04
N GLY A 9 -22.04 -10.00 -0.24
CA GLY A 9 -23.36 -10.54 -0.48
C GLY A 9 -23.95 -11.21 0.77
N GLY A 10 -25.18 -11.72 0.65
CA GLY A 10 -25.85 -12.34 1.79
C GLY A 10 -27.33 -12.61 1.57
N GLY A 11 -27.91 -13.38 2.49
CA GLY A 11 -29.34 -13.72 2.48
C GLY A 11 -30.23 -12.50 2.72
N ILE A 12 -31.48 -12.57 2.26
CA ILE A 12 -32.48 -11.51 2.45
C ILE A 12 -32.92 -11.50 3.92
N ALA A 13 -32.78 -10.35 4.57
CA ALA A 13 -33.30 -10.08 5.91
C ALA A 13 -34.70 -9.43 5.88
N PHE A 14 -34.95 -8.60 4.87
CA PHE A 14 -36.23 -7.88 4.73
C PHE A 14 -36.56 -7.58 3.28
N THR A 15 -37.82 -7.77 2.89
CA THR A 15 -38.30 -7.48 1.53
C THR A 15 -39.08 -6.17 1.48
N PHE A 16 -38.59 -5.20 0.71
CA PHE A 16 -39.27 -3.92 0.51
C PHE A 16 -40.45 -4.04 -0.47
N ASN A 17 -41.38 -3.07 -0.41
CA ASN A 17 -42.32 -2.86 -1.51
C ASN A 17 -41.56 -2.56 -2.81
N PRO A 18 -42.05 -3.01 -3.98
CA PRO A 18 -41.42 -2.72 -5.26
C PRO A 18 -41.25 -1.22 -5.53
N VAL A 19 -40.15 -0.87 -6.21
CA VAL A 19 -39.96 0.49 -6.74
C VAL A 19 -40.91 0.71 -7.91
N ILE A 20 -41.66 1.81 -7.88
CA ILE A 20 -42.54 2.21 -8.98
C ILE A 20 -41.65 2.77 -10.09
N GLY A 21 -41.50 2.04 -11.20
CA GLY A 21 -40.55 2.36 -12.28
C GLY A 21 -40.64 3.79 -12.80
N ASP A 22 -41.85 4.28 -13.10
CA ASP A 22 -42.05 5.63 -13.64
C ASP A 22 -41.74 6.76 -12.64
N ALA A 23 -41.76 6.46 -11.33
CA ALA A 23 -41.54 7.43 -10.28
C ALA A 23 -40.15 7.31 -9.62
N GLY A 24 -39.50 6.16 -9.74
CA GLY A 24 -38.26 5.83 -9.02
C GLY A 24 -38.45 5.76 -7.49
N ILE A 25 -39.69 5.60 -7.01
CA ILE A 25 -40.01 5.67 -5.57
C ILE A 25 -40.56 4.33 -5.10
N SER A 26 -40.05 3.86 -3.95
CA SER A 26 -40.69 2.86 -3.10
C SER A 26 -40.95 3.47 -1.72
N LYS A 27 -42.03 3.03 -1.05
CA LYS A 27 -42.33 3.39 0.33
C LYS A 27 -42.69 2.12 1.09
N THR A 28 -41.94 1.83 2.15
CA THR A 28 -42.16 0.65 2.99
C THR A 28 -42.02 1.06 4.45
N ASN A 29 -42.93 0.58 5.31
CA ASN A 29 -42.78 0.73 6.75
C ASN A 29 -42.12 -0.54 7.31
N VAL A 30 -41.00 -0.38 8.00
CA VAL A 30 -40.28 -1.50 8.62
C VAL A 30 -40.54 -1.47 10.13
N ALA A 31 -41.07 -2.57 10.67
CA ALA A 31 -41.26 -2.77 12.11
C ALA A 31 -40.78 -4.15 12.57
N ALA A 32 -40.58 -5.07 11.62
CA ALA A 32 -40.03 -6.39 11.82
C ALA A 32 -39.32 -6.85 10.54
N LEU A 33 -38.34 -7.75 10.66
CA LEU A 33 -37.72 -8.46 9.54
C LEU A 33 -38.67 -9.53 8.98
N ASP A 34 -38.29 -10.15 7.85
CA ASP A 34 -39.11 -11.18 7.19
C ASP A 34 -39.29 -12.45 8.07
N ASP A 35 -38.43 -12.67 9.07
CA ASP A 35 -38.53 -13.74 10.06
C ASP A 35 -39.44 -13.40 11.26
N GLY A 36 -39.99 -12.18 11.30
CA GLY A 36 -40.85 -11.70 12.37
C GLY A 36 -40.13 -11.10 13.58
N SER A 37 -38.80 -11.05 13.59
CA SER A 37 -38.03 -10.34 14.62
C SER A 37 -38.30 -8.85 14.57
N ALA A 38 -38.46 -8.19 15.72
CA ALA A 38 -38.70 -6.76 15.78
C ALA A 38 -37.48 -5.99 15.25
N PHE A 39 -37.72 -4.98 14.42
CA PHE A 39 -36.65 -4.20 13.78
C PHE A 39 -37.10 -2.76 13.58
N GLY A 40 -36.45 -1.85 14.28
CA GLY A 40 -36.74 -0.43 14.30
C GLY A 40 -35.60 0.41 13.73
N PHE A 41 -35.80 1.73 13.77
CA PHE A 41 -34.83 2.68 13.22
C PHE A 41 -33.45 2.58 13.87
N ALA A 42 -33.38 2.36 15.19
CA ALA A 42 -32.10 2.20 15.89
C ALA A 42 -31.33 0.97 15.37
N ASP A 43 -32.04 -0.11 15.05
CA ASP A 43 -31.43 -1.33 14.52
C ASP A 43 -30.88 -1.12 13.11
N VAL A 44 -31.54 -0.30 12.27
CA VAL A 44 -31.07 0.08 10.93
C VAL A 44 -29.66 0.69 11.00
N LEU A 45 -29.39 1.56 11.98
CA LEU A 45 -28.12 2.29 12.06
C LEU A 45 -26.92 1.40 12.37
N SER A 46 -27.13 0.27 13.06
CA SER A 46 -26.08 -0.69 13.39
C SER A 46 -26.20 -1.99 12.60
N PHE A 47 -27.12 -2.06 11.63
CA PHE A 47 -27.36 -3.29 10.90
C PHE A 47 -26.17 -3.60 9.98
N ASP A 48 -25.68 -4.83 10.05
CA ASP A 48 -24.74 -5.37 9.10
C ASP A 48 -25.49 -5.78 7.82
N GLY A 49 -25.70 -4.80 6.94
CA GLY A 49 -26.50 -5.05 5.76
C GLY A 49 -26.27 -4.11 4.60
N TYR A 50 -26.95 -4.45 3.52
CA TYR A 50 -27.02 -3.66 2.30
C TYR A 50 -28.40 -3.79 1.63
N ILE A 51 -28.67 -2.94 0.66
CA ILE A 51 -29.91 -2.92 -0.12
C ILE A 51 -29.57 -3.17 -1.58
N ASN A 52 -30.33 -4.08 -2.20
CA ASN A 52 -30.39 -4.26 -3.64
C ASN A 52 -31.71 -3.71 -4.17
N VAL A 53 -31.65 -3.11 -5.36
CA VAL A 53 -32.81 -2.87 -6.22
C VAL A 53 -32.60 -3.70 -7.47
N HIS A 54 -33.43 -4.72 -7.65
CA HIS A 54 -33.38 -5.63 -8.80
C HIS A 54 -34.15 -5.05 -9.99
N LEU A 55 -33.85 -5.53 -11.21
CA LEU A 55 -34.53 -5.09 -12.42
C LEU A 55 -36.02 -5.41 -12.38
N SER A 56 -36.38 -6.62 -11.93
CA SER A 56 -37.78 -7.01 -11.72
C SER A 56 -37.88 -8.21 -10.78
N ALA A 57 -39.10 -8.60 -10.41
CA ALA A 57 -39.35 -9.83 -9.66
C ALA A 57 -38.96 -11.10 -10.44
N ASP A 58 -38.94 -11.03 -11.78
CA ASP A 58 -38.58 -12.14 -12.67
C ASP A 58 -37.10 -12.15 -13.05
N ASP A 59 -36.38 -11.05 -12.79
CA ASP A 59 -34.94 -10.90 -13.03
C ASP A 59 -34.26 -10.28 -11.80
N LEU A 60 -34.00 -11.14 -10.81
CA LEU A 60 -33.27 -10.80 -9.59
C LEU A 60 -31.75 -10.76 -9.80
N ALA A 61 -31.23 -11.32 -10.91
CA ALA A 61 -29.81 -11.33 -11.17
C ALA A 61 -29.30 -9.96 -11.63
N THR A 62 -30.14 -9.22 -12.37
CA THR A 62 -29.81 -7.86 -12.80
C THR A 62 -30.09 -6.85 -11.69
N LEU A 63 -29.05 -6.19 -11.21
CA LEU A 63 -29.15 -5.09 -10.24
C LEU A 63 -29.25 -3.74 -10.94
N VAL A 64 -30.17 -2.90 -10.49
CA VAL A 64 -30.37 -1.51 -10.94
C VAL A 64 -29.65 -0.52 -10.02
N ALA A 65 -29.65 -0.81 -8.72
CA ALA A 65 -28.92 -0.05 -7.72
C ALA A 65 -28.55 -0.95 -6.55
N GLN A 66 -27.47 -0.61 -5.86
CA GLN A 66 -26.99 -1.31 -4.69
C GLN A 66 -26.36 -0.30 -3.74
N GLY A 67 -26.52 -0.49 -2.43
CA GLY A 67 -25.88 0.36 -1.43
C GLY A 67 -25.82 -0.30 -0.06
N ASP A 68 -24.67 -0.18 0.60
CA ASP A 68 -24.49 -0.54 2.00
C ASP A 68 -25.34 0.38 2.90
N ILE A 69 -25.76 -0.15 4.06
CA ILE A 69 -26.53 0.60 5.07
C ILE A 69 -25.97 0.34 6.47
N GLY A 70 -26.35 1.20 7.42
CA GLY A 70 -26.05 0.98 8.82
C GLY A 70 -24.55 1.00 9.08
N GLN A 71 -24.04 -0.04 9.74
CA GLN A 71 -22.62 -0.07 10.11
C GLN A 71 -21.68 -0.22 8.89
N ASN A 72 -22.23 -0.58 7.73
CA ASN A 72 -21.49 -0.75 6.49
C ASN A 72 -21.37 0.55 5.69
N GLU A 73 -22.03 1.64 6.08
CA GLU A 73 -21.86 2.92 5.37
C GLU A 73 -20.40 3.38 5.36
N LEU A 74 -19.98 4.04 4.29
CA LEU A 74 -18.65 4.65 4.20
C LEU A 74 -18.62 5.94 5.02
N THR A 75 -17.53 6.19 5.74
CA THR A 75 -17.34 7.43 6.50
C THR A 75 -17.01 8.62 5.59
N GLY A 76 -16.48 8.34 4.39
CA GLY A 76 -15.92 9.31 3.45
C GLY A 76 -14.39 9.44 3.55
N GLU A 77 -13.78 8.89 4.60
CA GLU A 77 -12.33 8.76 4.70
C GLU A 77 -11.85 7.69 3.72
N SER A 78 -10.83 8.03 2.95
CA SER A 78 -10.24 7.11 1.97
C SER A 78 -8.80 7.45 1.66
N ILE A 79 -8.07 6.46 1.15
CA ILE A 79 -6.73 6.62 0.60
C ILE A 79 -6.60 5.77 -0.67
N ALA A 80 -5.90 6.30 -1.67
CA ALA A 80 -5.60 5.60 -2.90
C ALA A 80 -4.11 5.26 -2.98
N TYR A 81 -3.81 4.04 -3.38
CA TYR A 81 -2.47 3.54 -3.62
C TYR A 81 -2.29 3.20 -5.09
N ASP A 82 -1.20 3.65 -5.70
CA ASP A 82 -0.88 3.33 -7.09
C ASP A 82 -0.40 1.88 -7.20
N LEU A 83 -0.90 1.16 -8.20
CA LEU A 83 -0.46 -0.17 -8.59
C LEU A 83 0.27 -0.07 -9.93
N ALA A 84 1.60 -0.08 -9.86
CA ALA A 84 2.46 0.02 -11.03
C ALA A 84 2.48 -1.30 -11.83
N GLU A 85 2.72 -1.15 -13.12
CA GLU A 85 3.00 -2.26 -14.05
C GLU A 85 4.22 -3.07 -13.59
N LYS A 86 4.19 -4.39 -13.84
CA LYS A 86 5.32 -5.28 -13.53
C LYS A 86 5.70 -6.22 -14.66
N ASP A 87 5.15 -7.44 -14.70
CA ASP A 87 5.62 -8.48 -15.64
C ASP A 87 4.87 -8.43 -16.98
N VAL A 88 3.71 -7.76 -17.03
CA VAL A 88 2.87 -7.65 -18.22
C VAL A 88 2.67 -6.20 -18.59
N ALA A 89 3.22 -5.83 -19.74
CA ALA A 89 3.17 -4.46 -20.23
C ALA A 89 1.73 -3.97 -20.49
N GLY A 90 1.46 -2.73 -20.10
CA GLY A 90 0.19 -2.04 -20.26
C GLY A 90 -0.83 -2.27 -19.13
N ILE A 91 -0.49 -2.99 -18.05
CA ILE A 91 -1.40 -3.25 -16.94
C ILE A 91 -0.97 -2.47 -15.70
N SER A 92 -1.79 -1.51 -15.28
CA SER A 92 -1.56 -0.71 -14.08
C SER A 92 -2.88 -0.13 -13.57
N GLY A 93 -2.89 0.44 -12.36
CA GLY A 93 -4.10 1.04 -11.81
C GLY A 93 -3.95 1.53 -10.37
N THR A 94 -5.03 1.43 -9.61
CA THR A 94 -5.10 1.93 -8.23
C THR A 94 -5.83 0.95 -7.32
N ALA A 95 -5.43 0.88 -6.05
CA ALA A 95 -6.20 0.31 -4.96
C ALA A 95 -6.72 1.43 -4.05
N LEU A 96 -8.04 1.57 -3.96
CA LEU A 96 -8.71 2.54 -3.08
C LEU A 96 -9.16 1.83 -1.81
N PHE A 97 -8.75 2.34 -0.66
CA PHE A 97 -9.18 1.87 0.66
C PHE A 97 -10.15 2.91 1.21
N GLU A 98 -11.36 2.47 1.56
CA GLU A 98 -12.41 3.33 2.08
C GLU A 98 -12.85 2.82 3.46
N GLU A 99 -12.92 3.71 4.44
CA GLU A 99 -13.31 3.36 5.81
C GLU A 99 -14.83 3.21 5.91
N ARG A 100 -15.28 2.13 6.56
CA ARG A 100 -16.67 1.94 6.96
C ARG A 100 -16.93 2.41 8.38
N VAL A 101 -18.18 2.73 8.69
CA VAL A 101 -18.62 3.19 10.03
C VAL A 101 -18.24 2.20 11.14
N ASN A 102 -18.18 0.89 10.87
CA ASN A 102 -17.71 -0.12 11.82
C ASN A 102 -16.17 -0.20 11.97
N GLY A 103 -15.40 0.69 11.34
CA GLY A 103 -13.94 0.74 11.38
C GLY A 103 -13.22 -0.25 10.46
N THR A 104 -13.96 -1.04 9.68
CA THR A 104 -13.39 -1.97 8.68
C THR A 104 -13.16 -1.28 7.34
N THR A 105 -12.55 -1.98 6.38
CA THR A 105 -12.14 -1.38 5.09
C THR A 105 -12.86 -2.01 3.91
N LEU A 106 -13.38 -1.18 3.01
CA LEU A 106 -13.68 -1.60 1.65
C LEU A 106 -12.44 -1.33 0.78
N VAL A 107 -11.88 -2.38 0.20
CA VAL A 107 -10.78 -2.29 -0.79
C VAL A 107 -11.37 -2.41 -2.18
N THR A 108 -11.18 -1.39 -3.01
CA THR A 108 -11.54 -1.40 -4.43
C THR A 108 -10.28 -1.35 -5.28
N ILE A 109 -9.99 -2.39 -6.07
CA ILE A 109 -8.93 -2.33 -7.07
C ILE A 109 -9.55 -1.98 -8.42
N GLN A 110 -8.97 -1.00 -9.09
CA GLN A 110 -9.27 -0.66 -10.49
C GLN A 110 -7.97 -0.72 -11.29
N LEU A 111 -7.86 -1.71 -12.18
CA LEU A 111 -6.81 -1.82 -13.17
C LEU A 111 -7.30 -1.36 -14.55
N THR A 112 -6.34 -0.99 -15.38
CA THR A 112 -6.50 -0.76 -16.81
C THR A 112 -5.63 -1.76 -17.57
N GLY A 113 -6.02 -2.10 -18.80
CA GLY A 113 -5.25 -3.01 -19.66
C GLY A 113 -5.39 -4.50 -19.34
N THR A 114 -6.29 -4.89 -18.43
CA THR A 114 -6.54 -6.30 -18.11
C THR A 114 -7.06 -7.10 -19.33
N PRO A 115 -6.64 -8.36 -19.51
CA PRO A 115 -7.18 -9.24 -20.54
C PRO A 115 -8.68 -9.56 -20.35
N GLU A 116 -9.48 -9.39 -21.42
CA GLU A 116 -10.90 -9.75 -21.45
C GLU A 116 -11.11 -11.24 -21.10
N GLY A 117 -12.13 -11.53 -20.30
CA GLY A 117 -12.42 -12.85 -19.72
C GLY A 117 -11.45 -13.29 -18.62
N GLY A 118 -10.46 -12.47 -18.29
CA GLY A 118 -9.47 -12.75 -17.25
C GLY A 118 -10.04 -12.74 -15.84
N SER A 119 -9.36 -13.43 -14.93
CA SER A 119 -9.57 -13.32 -13.49
C SER A 119 -8.20 -13.27 -12.83
N HIS A 120 -7.92 -12.16 -12.16
CA HIS A 120 -6.59 -11.82 -11.67
C HIS A 120 -6.59 -11.83 -10.13
N PRO A 121 -6.12 -12.91 -9.48
CA PRO A 121 -6.05 -12.99 -8.03
C PRO A 121 -5.25 -11.84 -7.46
N ALA A 122 -5.64 -11.33 -6.30
CA ALA A 122 -4.96 -10.23 -5.64
C ALA A 122 -4.80 -10.49 -4.14
N HIS A 123 -3.70 -10.01 -3.57
CA HIS A 123 -3.37 -10.22 -2.16
C HIS A 123 -2.66 -9.00 -1.59
N ILE A 124 -2.83 -8.78 -0.28
CA ILE A 124 -1.97 -7.91 0.52
C ILE A 124 -0.93 -8.80 1.21
N HIS A 125 0.33 -8.44 1.08
CA HIS A 125 1.49 -9.08 1.69
C HIS A 125 2.11 -8.19 2.77
N GLU A 126 2.76 -8.79 3.75
CA GLU A 126 3.58 -8.08 4.74
C GLU A 126 4.91 -7.60 4.13
N ASN A 127 5.51 -6.57 4.73
CA ASN A 127 6.70 -5.83 4.32
C ASN A 127 6.51 -4.99 3.06
N ASP A 128 7.60 -4.45 2.52
CA ASP A 128 7.59 -3.76 1.22
C ASP A 128 7.83 -4.76 0.07
N ILE A 129 7.62 -4.28 -1.16
CA ILE A 129 7.86 -5.05 -2.39
C ILE A 129 9.30 -5.61 -2.48
N ALA A 130 10.30 -4.86 -2.01
CA ALA A 130 11.71 -5.22 -2.19
C ALA A 130 12.13 -6.37 -1.26
N THR A 131 11.59 -6.37 -0.04
CA THR A 131 11.88 -7.36 0.99
C THR A 131 10.92 -8.54 0.96
N THR A 132 9.72 -8.36 0.40
CA THR A 132 8.64 -9.35 0.27
C THR A 132 8.16 -9.93 1.60
N GLY A 133 7.07 -10.67 1.59
CA GLY A 133 6.52 -11.25 2.81
C GLY A 133 5.30 -12.14 2.58
N PRO A 134 4.82 -12.81 3.64
CA PRO A 134 3.64 -13.66 3.60
C PRO A 134 2.38 -12.87 3.25
N ILE A 135 1.37 -13.57 2.71
CA ILE A 135 0.03 -13.00 2.49
C ILE A 135 -0.64 -12.76 3.84
N ILE A 136 -1.11 -11.54 4.06
CA ILE A 136 -1.83 -11.14 5.27
C ILE A 136 -3.32 -10.90 5.01
N VAL A 137 -3.71 -10.55 3.78
CA VAL A 137 -5.12 -10.41 3.37
C VAL A 137 -5.31 -10.99 1.97
N GLY A 138 -6.34 -11.83 1.80
CA GLY A 138 -6.81 -12.26 0.48
C GLY A 138 -7.81 -11.26 -0.10
N LEU A 139 -7.63 -10.87 -1.36
CA LEU A 139 -8.56 -9.98 -2.05
C LEU A 139 -9.34 -10.73 -3.12
N THR A 140 -10.54 -10.23 -3.42
CA THR A 140 -11.35 -10.68 -4.55
C THR A 140 -10.57 -10.46 -5.83
N SER A 141 -10.49 -11.48 -6.68
CA SER A 141 -9.82 -11.36 -7.98
C SER A 141 -10.37 -10.20 -8.80
N VAL A 142 -9.46 -9.44 -9.43
CA VAL A 142 -9.82 -8.39 -10.39
C VAL A 142 -10.44 -9.05 -11.63
N ASN A 143 -11.64 -8.60 -11.99
CA ASN A 143 -12.34 -9.05 -13.19
C ASN A 143 -11.64 -8.46 -14.42
N GLY A 144 -11.25 -9.30 -15.38
CA GLY A 144 -10.48 -8.90 -16.55
C GLY A 144 -11.25 -8.03 -17.56
N ASP A 145 -12.58 -8.15 -17.61
CA ASP A 145 -13.45 -7.35 -18.50
C ASP A 145 -13.59 -5.91 -17.99
N THR A 146 -13.71 -5.74 -16.66
CA THR A 146 -13.99 -4.44 -16.04
C THR A 146 -12.76 -3.79 -15.40
N GLY A 147 -11.71 -4.58 -15.16
CA GLY A 147 -10.55 -4.18 -14.37
C GLY A 147 -10.87 -3.96 -12.90
N LEU A 148 -12.04 -4.38 -12.40
CA LEU A 148 -12.52 -4.06 -11.06
C LEU A 148 -12.50 -5.27 -10.12
N SER A 149 -12.13 -5.05 -8.87
CA SER A 149 -12.56 -5.88 -7.74
C SER A 149 -12.97 -5.01 -6.54
N LYS A 150 -13.82 -5.60 -5.69
CA LYS A 150 -14.21 -5.03 -4.40
C LYS A 150 -14.11 -6.13 -3.33
N THR A 151 -13.53 -5.78 -2.20
CA THR A 151 -13.33 -6.72 -1.08
C THR A 151 -13.58 -6.02 0.23
N GLN A 152 -14.40 -6.65 1.07
CA GLN A 152 -14.54 -6.28 2.47
C GLN A 152 -13.38 -6.87 3.26
N VAL A 153 -12.64 -6.04 4.00
CA VAL A 153 -11.50 -6.46 4.83
C VAL A 153 -11.78 -6.08 6.28
N SER A 154 -11.90 -7.10 7.12
CA SER A 154 -12.13 -7.00 8.56
C SER A 154 -11.25 -7.95 9.38
N GLU A 155 -10.55 -8.88 8.73
CA GLU A 155 -9.73 -9.91 9.35
C GLU A 155 -8.51 -10.24 8.47
N LEU A 156 -7.37 -10.53 9.11
CA LEU A 156 -6.18 -11.08 8.45
C LEU A 156 -6.34 -12.58 8.22
N VAL A 157 -5.53 -13.17 7.33
CA VAL A 157 -5.50 -14.62 7.07
C VAL A 157 -5.31 -15.46 8.35
N GLY A 158 -4.66 -14.91 9.38
CA GLY A 158 -4.47 -15.55 10.69
C GLY A 158 -5.67 -15.49 11.66
N GLY A 159 -6.77 -14.86 11.26
CA GLY A 159 -7.97 -14.72 12.09
C GLY A 159 -7.96 -13.51 13.05
N ALA A 160 -6.95 -12.63 12.94
CA ALA A 160 -6.88 -11.42 13.73
C ALA A 160 -7.74 -10.34 13.07
N GLN A 161 -8.60 -9.65 13.83
CA GLN A 161 -9.32 -8.49 13.32
C GLN A 161 -8.35 -7.38 12.90
N VAL A 162 -8.69 -6.69 11.83
CA VAL A 162 -7.91 -5.57 11.30
C VAL A 162 -8.84 -4.40 10.97
N SER A 163 -8.47 -3.21 11.42
CA SER A 163 -9.19 -1.97 11.12
C SER A 163 -8.61 -1.24 9.91
N TYR A 164 -9.34 -0.26 9.39
CA TYR A 164 -8.84 0.70 8.41
C TYR A 164 -7.55 1.39 8.88
N THR A 165 -7.53 1.87 10.13
CA THR A 165 -6.34 2.53 10.70
C THR A 165 -5.14 1.60 10.83
N ASP A 166 -5.35 0.30 11.09
CA ASP A 166 -4.26 -0.68 11.13
C ASP A 166 -3.65 -0.85 9.74
N LEU A 167 -4.49 -0.95 8.70
CA LEU A 167 -4.01 -1.07 7.31
C LEU A 167 -3.26 0.17 6.83
N LEU A 168 -3.60 1.38 7.31
CA LEU A 168 -2.87 2.60 6.98
C LEU A 168 -1.45 2.66 7.56
N THR A 169 -1.18 1.92 8.62
CA THR A 169 0.13 1.90 9.29
C THR A 169 0.92 0.62 9.03
N ALA A 170 0.31 -0.36 8.38
CA ALA A 170 0.96 -1.60 8.00
C ALA A 170 2.13 -1.34 7.05
N ASN A 171 3.27 -1.99 7.30
CA ASN A 171 4.31 -2.15 6.29
C ASN A 171 3.86 -3.31 5.39
N ALA A 172 3.23 -3.00 4.26
CA ALA A 172 2.57 -3.99 3.42
C ALA A 172 2.62 -3.61 1.93
N TYR A 173 2.30 -4.55 1.05
CA TYR A 173 2.16 -4.28 -0.38
C TYR A 173 1.09 -5.15 -1.03
N ILE A 174 0.56 -4.70 -2.16
CA ILE A 174 -0.41 -5.42 -2.97
C ILE A 174 0.29 -6.05 -4.17
N ASN A 175 -0.06 -7.30 -4.45
CA ASN A 175 0.20 -7.96 -5.73
C ASN A 175 -1.11 -8.31 -6.41
N VAL A 176 -1.14 -8.15 -7.73
CA VAL A 176 -2.19 -8.69 -8.60
C VAL A 176 -1.53 -9.65 -9.60
N HIS A 177 -2.01 -10.89 -9.64
CA HIS A 177 -1.45 -11.99 -10.43
C HIS A 177 -2.11 -12.11 -11.81
N LEU A 178 -1.44 -12.73 -12.78
CA LEU A 178 -1.98 -12.90 -14.13
C LEU A 178 -3.23 -13.79 -14.15
N SER A 179 -3.20 -14.94 -13.49
CA SER A 179 -4.38 -15.83 -13.39
C SER A 179 -4.24 -16.84 -12.27
N ASN A 180 -5.30 -17.61 -11.99
CA ASN A 180 -5.23 -18.74 -11.06
C ASN A 180 -4.23 -19.83 -11.49
N ASP A 181 -4.01 -20.00 -12.80
CA ASP A 181 -3.07 -20.98 -13.34
C ASP A 181 -1.64 -20.45 -13.42
N ASP A 182 -1.46 -19.13 -13.37
CA ASP A 182 -0.18 -18.43 -13.39
C ASP A 182 -0.14 -17.35 -12.30
N LEU A 183 0.12 -17.81 -11.08
CA LEU A 183 0.35 -16.96 -9.92
C LEU A 183 1.78 -16.41 -9.86
N ALA A 184 2.70 -16.90 -10.68
CA ALA A 184 4.09 -16.42 -10.67
C ALA A 184 4.22 -15.08 -11.39
N THR A 185 3.40 -14.84 -12.41
CA THR A 185 3.37 -13.58 -13.16
C THR A 185 2.55 -12.53 -12.43
N ILE A 186 3.16 -11.40 -12.07
CA ILE A 186 2.54 -10.25 -11.43
C ILE A 186 2.20 -9.18 -12.47
N VAL A 187 0.92 -8.87 -12.63
CA VAL A 187 0.46 -7.88 -13.62
C VAL A 187 0.52 -6.45 -13.09
N ALA A 188 0.27 -6.26 -11.79
CA ALA A 188 0.38 -4.97 -11.12
C ALA A 188 0.75 -5.14 -9.64
N GLN A 189 1.50 -4.20 -9.07
CA GLN A 189 1.86 -4.21 -7.65
C GLN A 189 2.04 -2.80 -7.09
N GLY A 190 1.90 -2.64 -5.77
CA GLY A 190 2.15 -1.35 -5.10
C GLY A 190 2.26 -1.48 -3.60
N ASN A 191 3.17 -0.71 -3.00
CA ASN A 191 3.30 -0.56 -1.54
C ASN A 191 2.06 0.14 -0.96
N ILE A 192 1.66 -0.24 0.26
CA ILE A 192 0.49 0.29 0.97
C ILE A 192 0.79 0.57 2.46
N GLY A 193 0.01 1.44 3.09
CA GLY A 193 0.22 1.81 4.48
C GLY A 193 1.50 2.62 4.72
N SER A 194 2.33 2.22 5.69
CA SER A 194 3.47 3.03 6.16
C SER A 194 4.66 3.08 5.19
N ASN A 195 4.68 2.22 4.17
CA ASN A 195 5.71 2.21 3.12
C ASN A 195 5.22 2.86 1.80
N VAL A 196 4.10 3.59 1.85
CA VAL A 196 3.55 4.34 0.70
C VAL A 196 4.36 5.60 0.48
N GLY A 197 4.97 5.69 -0.70
CA GLY A 197 5.98 6.69 -1.01
C GLY A 197 7.02 6.23 -2.04
N ASP A 198 7.00 4.95 -2.45
CA ASP A 198 7.94 4.29 -3.39
C ASP A 198 7.87 4.74 -4.88
N GLY A 199 7.74 6.05 -5.12
CA GLY A 199 8.77 6.72 -5.93
C GLY A 199 10.07 6.91 -5.14
N ASN A 200 10.10 6.47 -3.89
CA ASN A 200 11.25 6.13 -3.10
C ASN A 200 11.96 4.91 -3.66
N GLU A 201 13.27 5.06 -3.69
CA GLU A 201 14.18 4.21 -4.42
C GLU A 201 14.96 3.35 -3.43
N SER A 202 15.22 2.11 -3.82
CA SER A 202 16.25 1.30 -3.19
C SER A 202 17.48 1.36 -4.08
N LYS A 203 18.47 2.13 -3.64
CA LYS A 203 19.70 2.37 -4.40
C LYS A 203 20.89 1.78 -3.69
N THR A 204 21.78 1.15 -4.45
CA THR A 204 23.00 0.54 -3.90
C THR A 204 24.24 1.15 -4.55
N TYR A 205 25.13 1.67 -3.70
CA TYR A 205 26.42 2.18 -4.11
C TYR A 205 27.54 1.32 -3.54
N ASP A 206 28.48 0.92 -4.38
CA ASP A 206 29.75 0.36 -3.93
C ASP A 206 30.71 1.51 -3.66
N VAL A 207 31.28 1.55 -2.45
CA VAL A 207 32.10 2.65 -1.96
C VAL A 207 33.48 2.14 -1.54
N VAL A 208 34.50 2.53 -2.28
CA VAL A 208 35.91 2.22 -1.97
C VAL A 208 36.68 3.50 -1.61
N ASN A 209 37.87 3.38 -1.03
CA ASN A 209 38.76 4.54 -0.85
C ASN A 209 39.81 4.64 -1.97
N ASP A 210 40.05 5.86 -2.46
CA ASP A 210 41.26 6.20 -3.19
C ASP A 210 42.24 6.91 -2.25
N GLY A 211 43.15 6.11 -1.69
CA GLY A 211 44.09 6.55 -0.67
C GLY A 211 43.39 7.24 0.49
N ALA A 212 43.93 8.40 0.89
CA ALA A 212 43.37 9.27 1.93
C ALA A 212 42.63 10.49 1.37
N THR A 213 42.34 10.48 0.07
CA THR A 213 41.87 11.67 -0.65
C THR A 213 40.38 11.64 -0.95
N ALA A 214 39.82 10.49 -1.33
CA ALA A 214 38.41 10.39 -1.72
C ALA A 214 37.78 9.03 -1.39
N TYR A 215 36.46 9.04 -1.14
CA TYR A 215 35.63 7.88 -1.41
C TYR A 215 35.27 7.84 -2.89
N VAL A 216 35.28 6.66 -3.50
CA VAL A 216 34.96 6.43 -4.90
C VAL A 216 33.69 5.59 -4.96
N PHE A 217 32.65 6.13 -5.59
CA PHE A 217 31.33 5.54 -5.69
C PHE A 217 31.12 4.90 -7.07
N ASN A 218 30.55 3.71 -7.07
CA ASN A 218 30.09 2.97 -8.24
C ASN A 218 28.64 2.50 -8.02
N GLY A 219 27.88 2.30 -9.10
CA GLY A 219 26.46 1.92 -9.04
C GLY A 219 25.53 3.12 -9.27
N GLU A 220 24.27 2.84 -9.61
CA GLU A 220 23.24 3.88 -9.84
C GLU A 220 23.70 4.99 -10.79
N GLU A 221 24.20 4.59 -11.98
CA GLU A 221 24.76 5.48 -13.01
C GLU A 221 26.11 6.15 -12.67
N LEU A 222 26.68 5.91 -11.49
CA LEU A 222 28.04 6.33 -11.15
C LEU A 222 29.08 5.29 -11.58
N THR A 223 30.21 5.77 -12.09
CA THR A 223 31.38 4.95 -12.44
C THR A 223 32.64 5.69 -12.01
N ASP A 224 33.35 5.12 -11.03
CA ASP A 224 34.56 5.65 -10.39
C ASP A 224 34.46 7.13 -9.99
N PHE A 225 33.29 7.54 -9.48
CA PHE A 225 33.05 8.93 -9.14
C PHE A 225 33.62 9.27 -7.76
N SER A 226 34.55 10.23 -7.71
CA SER A 226 35.20 10.64 -6.45
C SER A 226 34.35 11.65 -5.70
N ASN A 227 34.01 11.33 -4.44
CA ASN A 227 33.27 12.18 -3.52
C ASN A 227 32.02 12.86 -4.14
N PRO A 228 31.08 12.11 -4.75
CA PRO A 228 29.87 12.69 -5.33
C PRO A 228 29.00 13.36 -4.25
N ASP A 229 28.34 14.45 -4.62
CA ASP A 229 27.11 14.85 -3.93
C ASP A 229 25.97 13.96 -4.45
N LEU A 230 25.12 13.47 -3.55
CA LEU A 230 23.96 12.64 -3.90
C LEU A 230 22.66 13.35 -3.53
N THR A 231 21.64 13.15 -4.34
CA THR A 231 20.26 13.48 -3.97
C THR A 231 19.60 12.21 -3.45
N LEU A 232 19.12 12.27 -2.21
CA LEU A 232 18.39 11.19 -1.57
C LEU A 232 16.95 11.64 -1.33
N LYS A 233 16.02 10.69 -1.21
CA LYS A 233 14.60 10.98 -1.08
C LYS A 233 14.05 10.47 0.26
N ARG A 234 13.22 11.27 0.94
CA ARG A 234 12.59 10.90 2.22
C ARG A 234 11.73 9.66 2.08
N GLY A 235 11.95 8.71 2.99
CA GLY A 235 11.33 7.39 2.99
C GLY A 235 12.01 6.36 2.07
N SER A 236 13.05 6.74 1.31
CA SER A 236 13.86 5.80 0.51
C SER A 236 14.94 5.13 1.34
N THR A 237 15.43 3.97 0.87
CA THR A 237 16.52 3.25 1.51
C THR A 237 17.75 3.18 0.60
N TYR A 238 18.89 3.60 1.12
CA TYR A 238 20.17 3.59 0.42
C TYR A 238 21.12 2.61 1.09
N THR A 239 21.75 1.75 0.30
CA THR A 239 22.80 0.84 0.79
C THR A 239 24.15 1.30 0.24
N PHE A 240 25.09 1.55 1.14
CA PHE A 240 26.48 1.82 0.81
C PHE A 240 27.32 0.59 1.17
N ASN A 241 27.75 -0.17 0.17
CA ASN A 241 28.66 -1.30 0.35
C ASN A 241 30.08 -0.76 0.51
N ILE A 242 30.52 -0.61 1.75
CA ILE A 242 31.83 -0.08 2.08
C ILE A 242 32.88 -1.18 1.88
N ASP A 243 33.95 -0.86 1.16
CA ASP A 243 35.23 -1.57 1.14
C ASP A 243 36.35 -0.53 1.20
N ALA A 244 36.51 0.07 2.38
CA ALA A 244 37.41 1.20 2.62
C ALA A 244 38.21 1.03 3.93
N PRO A 245 39.12 0.03 4.01
CA PRO A 245 39.82 -0.29 5.25
C PRO A 245 40.61 0.90 5.81
N GLY A 246 40.31 1.28 7.06
CA GLY A 246 40.95 2.42 7.72
C GLY A 246 40.31 3.78 7.42
N HIS A 247 39.20 3.80 6.67
CA HIS A 247 38.44 5.01 6.33
C HIS A 247 36.97 4.86 6.74
N PRO A 248 36.62 5.06 8.03
CA PRO A 248 35.24 4.92 8.53
C PRO A 248 34.26 5.84 7.82
N PHE A 249 33.21 5.30 7.20
CA PHE A 249 32.18 6.05 6.48
C PHE A 249 31.08 6.51 7.44
N LEU A 250 31.01 7.81 7.73
CA LEU A 250 30.09 8.40 8.69
C LEU A 250 29.03 9.26 7.99
N ILE A 251 27.76 9.13 8.39
CA ILE A 251 26.67 10.07 8.03
C ILE A 251 26.49 11.08 9.17
N LYS A 252 26.43 12.38 8.82
CA LYS A 252 26.56 13.49 9.76
C LYS A 252 25.64 14.66 9.43
N GLU A 253 25.25 15.42 10.47
CA GLU A 253 24.50 16.67 10.35
C GLU A 253 25.39 17.86 9.99
N VAL A 254 26.67 17.82 10.40
CA VAL A 254 27.66 18.87 10.12
C VAL A 254 28.87 18.26 9.42
N GLN A 255 29.23 18.82 8.27
CA GLN A 255 30.37 18.36 7.49
C GLN A 255 31.69 18.55 8.24
N GLY A 256 32.48 17.49 8.34
CA GLY A 256 33.83 17.53 8.89
C GLY A 256 34.30 16.18 9.43
N PRO A 257 35.62 16.02 9.66
CA PRO A 257 36.17 14.80 10.25
C PRO A 257 35.75 14.63 11.72
N GLY A 258 36.05 13.46 12.28
CA GLY A 258 35.72 13.08 13.64
C GLY A 258 34.27 12.66 13.84
N THR A 259 33.94 12.28 15.07
CA THR A 259 32.67 11.63 15.44
C THR A 259 31.66 12.55 16.13
N MET A 260 31.89 13.87 16.14
CA MET A 260 30.86 14.83 16.54
C MET A 260 29.79 14.94 15.44
N ASP A 261 28.55 15.27 15.81
CA ASP A 261 27.45 15.54 14.87
C ASP A 261 27.05 14.34 13.97
N LEU A 262 27.16 13.11 14.49
CA LEU A 262 26.65 11.92 13.80
C LEU A 262 25.13 11.96 13.67
N TYR A 263 24.62 11.62 12.50
CA TYR A 263 23.20 11.38 12.25
C TYR A 263 22.95 9.87 12.24
N ASN A 264 22.22 9.35 13.23
CA ASN A 264 21.99 7.90 13.40
C ASN A 264 20.55 7.47 13.14
N GLU A 265 19.60 8.40 13.04
CA GLU A 265 18.20 8.05 12.77
C GLU A 265 18.08 7.46 11.35
N GLY A 266 17.55 6.24 11.27
CA GLY A 266 17.45 5.51 10.01
C GLY A 266 18.78 4.95 9.45
N VAL A 267 19.91 5.11 10.16
CA VAL A 267 21.23 4.63 9.72
C VAL A 267 21.65 3.37 10.48
N THR A 268 22.11 2.35 9.76
CA THR A 268 22.76 1.16 10.33
C THR A 268 24.27 1.17 10.07
N ASP A 269 25.06 0.58 10.98
CA ASP A 269 26.52 0.43 10.85
C ASP A 269 27.29 1.73 10.52
N ASN A 270 26.81 2.87 11.02
CA ASN A 270 27.42 4.18 10.83
C ASN A 270 28.88 4.18 11.32
N GLY A 271 29.83 4.43 10.41
CA GLY A 271 31.27 4.34 10.68
C GLY A 271 31.92 3.03 10.24
N ALA A 272 31.22 2.16 9.52
CA ALA A 272 31.82 0.96 8.95
C ALA A 272 33.02 1.30 8.03
N VAL A 273 34.03 0.42 8.08
CA VAL A 273 35.18 0.43 7.16
C VAL A 273 35.08 -0.69 6.10
N ALA A 274 34.14 -1.62 6.31
CA ALA A 274 33.82 -2.71 5.40
C ALA A 274 32.38 -3.19 5.70
N GLY A 275 31.65 -3.65 4.69
CA GLY A 275 30.27 -4.13 4.83
C GLY A 275 29.22 -3.08 4.47
N ALA A 276 27.94 -3.37 4.70
CA ALA A 276 26.84 -2.50 4.28
C ALA A 276 26.50 -1.47 5.37
N VAL A 277 26.52 -0.20 5.00
CA VAL A 277 25.87 0.90 5.75
C VAL A 277 24.54 1.16 5.08
N THR A 278 23.42 0.97 5.78
CA THR A 278 22.10 1.29 5.22
C THR A 278 21.57 2.60 5.81
N PHE A 279 20.94 3.42 4.97
CA PHE A 279 20.25 4.63 5.38
C PHE A 279 18.82 4.65 4.83
N THR A 280 17.84 4.39 5.69
CA THR A 280 16.42 4.63 5.40
C THR A 280 16.09 6.04 5.84
N VAL A 281 15.88 6.95 4.89
CA VAL A 281 15.76 8.39 5.15
C VAL A 281 14.44 8.68 5.91
N PRO A 282 14.47 9.19 7.16
CA PRO A 282 13.25 9.50 7.89
C PRO A 282 12.43 10.61 7.24
N ALA A 283 11.11 10.62 7.48
CA ALA A 283 10.21 11.66 6.98
C ALA A 283 10.53 13.06 7.55
N ASP A 284 11.18 13.13 8.71
CA ASP A 284 11.63 14.35 9.37
C ASP A 284 13.13 14.61 9.22
N ALA A 285 13.83 13.89 8.33
CA ALA A 285 15.24 14.12 8.05
C ALA A 285 15.50 15.57 7.61
N PRO A 286 16.62 16.19 8.02
CA PRO A 286 17.01 17.50 7.50
C PRO A 286 17.19 17.50 5.98
N ASP A 287 16.95 18.65 5.32
CA ASP A 287 17.14 18.79 3.86
C ASP A 287 18.59 18.55 3.41
N ILE A 288 19.55 18.63 4.32
CA ILE A 288 20.98 18.48 4.04
C ILE A 288 21.62 17.64 5.14
N LEU A 289 22.29 16.57 4.72
CA LEU A 289 23.20 15.76 5.52
C LEU A 289 24.53 15.62 4.76
N TYR A 290 25.52 15.00 5.39
CA TYR A 290 26.84 14.78 4.81
C TYR A 290 27.30 13.35 5.05
N TYR A 291 28.15 12.84 4.16
CA TYR A 291 29.03 11.74 4.50
C TYR A 291 30.46 12.22 4.66
N ASN A 292 31.19 11.62 5.60
CA ASN A 292 32.55 12.00 5.96
C ASN A 292 33.39 10.77 6.35
N CYS A 293 34.67 10.80 6.00
CA CYS A 293 35.64 9.95 6.68
C CYS A 293 35.93 10.51 8.07
N GLU A 294 36.04 9.63 9.08
CA GLU A 294 36.42 10.04 10.43
C GLU A 294 37.79 10.77 10.47
N PHE A 295 38.76 10.32 9.68
CA PHE A 295 40.15 10.80 9.80
C PHE A 295 40.56 11.81 8.74
N HIS A 296 39.93 11.78 7.56
CA HIS A 296 40.40 12.50 6.38
C HIS A 296 39.36 13.52 5.91
N ALA A 297 39.65 14.81 6.15
CA ALA A 297 38.72 15.91 5.87
C ALA A 297 38.35 16.04 4.37
N SER A 298 39.17 15.52 3.46
CA SER A 298 38.91 15.56 2.01
C SER A 298 37.95 14.47 1.53
N MET A 299 37.69 13.43 2.33
CA MET A 299 36.79 12.33 1.97
C MET A 299 35.38 12.65 2.48
N THR A 300 34.63 13.42 1.69
CA THR A 300 33.31 13.89 2.07
C THR A 300 32.47 14.27 0.86
N GLY A 301 31.15 14.26 1.01
CA GLY A 301 30.21 14.86 0.09
C GLY A 301 28.88 15.16 0.79
N THR A 302 27.95 15.71 0.03
CA THR A 302 26.65 16.18 0.50
C THR A 302 25.55 15.19 0.13
N PHE A 303 24.62 14.95 1.05
CA PHE A 303 23.32 14.36 0.76
C PHE A 303 22.28 15.47 0.77
N THR A 304 21.74 15.78 -0.41
CA THR A 304 20.57 16.66 -0.55
C THR A 304 19.32 15.81 -0.41
N ILE A 305 18.52 16.05 0.63
CA ILE A 305 17.31 15.29 0.92
C ILE A 305 16.10 15.99 0.31
N VAL A 306 15.36 15.28 -0.54
CA VAL A 306 14.14 15.75 -1.21
C VAL A 306 12.94 14.88 -0.85
N ASP A 307 11.74 15.34 -1.21
CA ASP A 307 10.48 14.60 -1.04
C ASP A 307 10.15 13.67 -2.20
#